data_AF-A0A7Y9PK01-F1
#
_entry.id   AF-A0A7Y9PK01-F1
#
_cell.length_a   1.000
_cell.length_b   1.000
_cell.length_c   1.000
_cell.angle_alpha   90.00
_cell.angle_beta   90.00
_cell.angle_gamma   90.00
#
_symmetry.space_group_name_H-M   'P 1'
#
loop_
_entity.id
_entity.type
_entity.pdbx_description
1 polymer ?
#
loop_
_entity_poly.entity_id
_entity_poly.type
_entity_poly.pdbx_seq_one_letter_code
_entity_poly.pdbx_strand_id
1 'polypeptide(L)'
;MSQPEEGRAPTWFNAIALLVSLSAGAVVFLPFAFDTSPWDAVTLRVPGNQGNWWHALVGAPFFLAFPMIWLRLRSLFSRRLSTPKGRRAIWIVVGLSILGTILVELPFLFHLAGTSEWQRLLVLCLGFGIVLASAALLFLRRHAVPPTNACLVGLNTAYLANATLCLVVYSGASGNIRSRSGWLVGMIVVWPLVLELIWIFIQAFRKQPPLNNSPAL
;
A
#
# COMPACT_ATOMS: atom_id res chain seq x y z
N MET A 1 10.61 20.45 24.28
CA MET A 1 10.78 20.47 22.81
C MET A 1 9.43 20.29 22.13
N SER A 2 8.82 21.37 21.67
CA SER A 2 7.64 21.34 20.80
C SER A 2 8.05 20.81 19.43
N GLN A 3 7.52 19.65 19.02
CA GLN A 3 7.70 19.18 17.64
C GLN A 3 7.02 20.17 16.69
N PRO A 4 7.62 20.46 15.52
CA PRO A 4 7.00 21.34 14.52
C PRO A 4 5.63 20.79 14.12
N GLU A 5 4.62 21.66 14.05
CA GLU A 5 3.30 21.30 13.56
C GLU A 5 3.42 20.78 12.12
N GLU A 6 3.10 19.51 11.89
CA GLU A 6 3.06 18.94 10.54
C GLU A 6 1.95 19.65 9.76
N GLY A 7 2.30 20.31 8.65
CA GLY A 7 1.34 21.01 7.81
C GLY A 7 0.18 20.10 7.40
N ARG A 8 -1.04 20.46 7.83
CA ARG A 8 -2.25 19.68 7.54
C ARG A 8 -2.68 19.84 6.09
N ALA A 9 -2.99 18.72 5.45
CA ALA A 9 -3.76 18.74 4.21
C ALA A 9 -5.17 19.29 4.48
N PRO A 10 -5.85 19.87 3.47
CA PRO A 10 -7.23 20.31 3.58
C PRO A 10 -8.15 19.20 4.11
N THR A 11 -9.15 19.55 4.92
CA THR A 11 -10.07 18.57 5.56
C THR A 11 -10.76 17.67 4.53
N TRP A 12 -11.20 18.24 3.40
CA TRP A 12 -11.85 17.48 2.33
C TRP A 12 -10.92 16.42 1.72
N PHE A 13 -9.62 16.73 1.58
CA PHE A 13 -8.63 15.78 1.06
C PHE A 13 -8.46 14.60 2.04
N ASN A 14 -8.36 14.89 3.34
CA ASN A 14 -8.30 13.85 4.37
C ASN A 14 -9.59 13.01 4.43
N ALA A 15 -10.75 13.61 4.20
CA ALA A 15 -12.02 12.89 4.13
C ALA A 15 -12.07 11.92 2.93
N ILE A 16 -11.66 12.36 1.74
CA ILE A 16 -11.56 11.48 0.56
C ILE A 16 -10.55 10.35 0.82
N ALA A 17 -9.36 10.68 1.32
CA ALA A 17 -8.35 9.67 1.64
C ALA A 17 -8.82 8.66 2.70
N LEU A 18 -9.63 9.10 3.67
CA LEU A 18 -10.28 8.21 4.63
C LEU A 18 -11.29 7.30 3.94
N LEU A 19 -12.16 7.80 3.06
CA LEU A 19 -13.11 6.98 2.30
C LEU A 19 -12.41 5.92 1.45
N VAL A 20 -11.30 6.27 0.80
CA VAL A 20 -10.46 5.32 0.07
C VAL A 20 -9.89 4.26 1.02
N SER A 21 -9.37 4.66 2.18
CA SER A 21 -8.81 3.73 3.18
C SER A 21 -9.89 2.82 3.77
N LEU A 22 -11.11 3.32 3.99
CA LEU A 22 -12.26 2.53 4.44
C LEU A 22 -12.68 1.51 3.37
N SER A 23 -12.69 1.91 2.11
CA SER A 23 -12.96 1.02 0.98
C SER A 23 -11.90 -0.07 0.89
N ALA A 24 -10.62 0.29 1.06
CA ALA A 24 -9.51 -0.65 1.16
C ALA A 24 -9.66 -1.63 2.34
N GLY A 25 -10.20 -1.16 3.47
CA GLY A 25 -10.53 -2.00 4.62
C GLY A 25 -11.68 -2.96 4.36
N ALA A 26 -12.70 -2.53 3.60
CA ALA A 26 -13.79 -3.40 3.18
C ALA A 26 -13.28 -4.55 2.28
N VAL A 27 -12.30 -4.28 1.41
CA VAL A 27 -11.68 -5.31 0.54
C VAL A 27 -11.15 -6.51 1.33
N VAL A 28 -10.74 -6.33 2.59
CA VAL A 28 -10.29 -7.43 3.48
C VAL A 28 -11.35 -8.52 3.64
N PHE A 29 -12.63 -8.17 3.52
CA PHE A 29 -13.76 -9.08 3.70
C PHE A 29 -14.48 -9.40 2.40
N LEU A 30 -14.08 -8.78 1.29
CA LEU A 30 -14.71 -9.01 -0.01
C LEU A 30 -13.90 -10.03 -0.81
N PRO A 31 -14.57 -10.95 -1.51
CA PRO A 31 -13.89 -11.98 -2.29
C PRO A 31 -13.15 -11.34 -3.49
N PHE A 32 -11.85 -11.62 -3.60
CA PHE A 32 -11.04 -11.17 -4.72
C PHE A 32 -10.96 -12.22 -5.84
N ALA A 33 -11.05 -13.51 -5.49
CA ALA A 33 -11.12 -14.61 -6.45
C ALA A 33 -11.76 -15.84 -5.79
N PHE A 34 -12.54 -16.61 -6.57
CA PHE A 34 -13.10 -17.91 -6.14
C PHE A 34 -13.75 -17.88 -4.75
N ASP A 35 -14.57 -16.86 -4.48
CA ASP A 35 -15.26 -16.64 -3.19
C ASP A 35 -14.32 -16.55 -1.97
N THR A 36 -13.05 -16.24 -2.20
CA THR A 36 -12.02 -16.09 -1.17
C THR A 36 -11.71 -14.62 -0.97
N SER A 37 -11.92 -14.13 0.25
CA SER A 37 -11.48 -12.80 0.68
C SER A 37 -10.06 -12.84 1.29
N PRO A 38 -9.37 -11.70 1.45
CA PRO A 38 -8.10 -11.66 2.18
C PRO A 38 -8.20 -12.19 3.61
N TRP A 39 -9.35 -12.03 4.27
CA TRP A 39 -9.64 -12.63 5.57
C TRP A 39 -9.67 -14.17 5.51
N ASP A 40 -10.33 -14.74 4.51
CA ASP A 40 -10.37 -16.19 4.32
C ASP A 40 -8.97 -16.75 4.03
N ALA A 41 -8.18 -16.01 3.25
CA ALA A 41 -6.80 -16.35 2.94
C ALA A 41 -5.90 -16.38 4.20
N VAL A 42 -6.00 -15.37 5.08
CA VAL A 42 -5.23 -15.33 6.35
C VAL A 42 -5.71 -16.37 7.35
N THR A 43 -7.00 -16.70 7.36
CA THR A 43 -7.54 -17.76 8.21
C THR A 43 -7.39 -19.17 7.61
N LEU A 44 -6.69 -19.28 6.47
CA LEU A 44 -6.40 -20.53 5.76
C LEU A 44 -7.66 -21.30 5.32
N ARG A 45 -8.75 -20.58 5.06
CA ARG A 45 -10.07 -21.10 4.65
C ARG A 45 -10.30 -20.98 3.14
N VAL A 46 -9.26 -21.15 2.35
CA VAL A 46 -9.37 -21.10 0.88
C VAL A 46 -10.01 -22.39 0.36
N PRO A 47 -11.14 -22.33 -0.37
CA PRO A 47 -11.81 -23.50 -0.91
C PRO A 47 -10.88 -24.36 -1.78
N GLY A 48 -10.78 -25.65 -1.46
CA GLY A 48 -9.96 -26.62 -2.20
C GLY A 48 -8.45 -26.54 -1.94
N ASN A 49 -8.00 -25.66 -1.04
CA ASN A 49 -6.59 -25.49 -0.69
C ASN A 49 -6.43 -25.03 0.77
N GLN A 50 -7.23 -25.59 1.68
CA GLN A 50 -7.24 -25.21 3.09
C GLN A 50 -5.90 -25.54 3.77
N GLY A 51 -5.50 -24.71 4.73
CA GLY A 51 -4.26 -24.91 5.48
C GLY A 51 -2.98 -24.50 4.75
N ASN A 52 -3.06 -24.09 3.48
CA ASN A 52 -1.89 -23.61 2.74
C ASN A 52 -1.50 -22.20 3.20
N TRP A 53 -0.42 -22.13 3.98
CA TRP A 53 0.11 -20.90 4.59
C TRP A 53 0.47 -19.81 3.58
N TRP A 54 0.70 -20.18 2.32
CA TRP A 54 0.98 -19.24 1.24
C TRP A 54 -0.12 -18.19 1.09
N HIS A 55 -1.38 -18.60 1.21
CA HIS A 55 -2.53 -17.69 1.09
C HIS A 55 -2.53 -16.62 2.19
N ALA A 56 -2.01 -16.95 3.38
CA ALA A 56 -1.88 -15.96 4.44
C ALA A 56 -0.90 -14.84 4.07
N LEU A 57 0.17 -15.13 3.33
CA LEU A 57 1.09 -14.10 2.85
C LEU A 57 0.45 -13.18 1.80
N VAL A 58 -0.42 -13.73 0.95
CA VAL A 58 -1.18 -12.96 -0.06
C VAL A 58 -2.24 -12.07 0.61
N GLY A 59 -2.93 -12.60 1.63
CA GLY A 59 -4.01 -11.89 2.30
C GLY A 59 -3.55 -10.86 3.33
N ALA A 60 -2.47 -11.14 4.08
CA ALA A 60 -2.05 -10.31 5.21
C ALA A 60 -1.76 -8.83 4.86
N PRO A 61 -1.12 -8.48 3.73
CA PRO A 61 -0.86 -7.08 3.41
C PRO A 61 -2.12 -6.24 3.18
N PHE A 62 -3.28 -6.83 2.87
CA PHE A 62 -4.54 -6.07 2.78
C PHE A 62 -4.95 -5.46 4.14
N PHE A 63 -4.51 -6.05 5.25
CA PHE A 63 -4.78 -5.54 6.59
C PHE A 63 -4.01 -4.24 6.89
N LEU A 64 -3.08 -3.83 6.04
CA LEU A 64 -2.47 -2.49 6.11
C LEU A 64 -3.50 -1.36 5.93
N ALA A 65 -4.69 -1.66 5.39
CA ALA A 65 -5.79 -0.73 5.36
C ALA A 65 -6.18 -0.22 6.76
N PHE A 66 -6.08 -1.04 7.81
CA PHE A 66 -6.44 -0.62 9.18
C PHE A 66 -5.50 0.45 9.76
N PRO A 67 -4.16 0.31 9.72
CA PRO A 67 -3.27 1.39 10.11
C PRO A 67 -3.40 2.62 9.19
N MET A 68 -3.75 2.47 7.91
CA MET A 68 -4.08 3.60 7.04
C MET A 68 -5.30 4.36 7.57
N ILE A 69 -6.44 3.67 7.80
CA ILE A 69 -7.67 4.25 8.36
C ILE A 69 -7.36 4.96 9.69
N TRP A 70 -6.60 4.31 10.57
CA TRP A 70 -6.20 4.88 11.86
C TRP A 70 -5.46 6.21 11.73
N LEU A 71 -4.46 6.29 10.84
CA LEU A 71 -3.72 7.52 10.60
C LEU A 71 -4.61 8.64 10.04
N ARG A 72 -5.56 8.30 9.16
CA ARG A 72 -6.50 9.27 8.57
C ARG A 72 -7.53 9.77 9.56
N LEU A 73 -8.07 8.91 10.41
CA LEU A 73 -8.94 9.33 11.50
C LEU A 73 -8.18 10.28 12.43
N ARG A 74 -6.94 9.95 12.79
CA ARG A 74 -6.12 10.84 13.60
C ARG A 74 -5.82 12.17 12.93
N SER A 75 -5.65 12.22 11.61
CA SER A 75 -5.41 13.49 10.92
C SER A 75 -6.61 14.44 10.95
N LEU A 76 -7.82 13.89 10.97
CA LEU A 76 -9.06 14.66 11.11
C LEU A 76 -9.29 15.14 12.55
N PHE A 77 -9.04 14.28 13.55
CA PHE A 77 -9.44 14.55 14.94
C PHE A 77 -8.33 15.02 15.87
N SER A 78 -7.05 14.89 15.50
CA SER A 78 -5.91 15.17 16.40
C SER A 78 -4.85 16.05 15.74
N ARG A 79 -4.26 16.98 16.51
CA ARG A 79 -3.06 17.74 16.09
C ARG A 79 -1.78 16.90 16.19
N ARG A 80 -1.79 15.81 16.97
CA ARG A 80 -0.69 14.83 17.04
C ARG A 80 -1.05 13.60 16.22
N LEU A 81 -0.41 13.49 15.06
CA LEU A 81 -0.71 12.47 14.06
C LEU A 81 -0.20 11.07 14.44
N SER A 82 1.02 10.97 14.98
CA SER A 82 1.55 9.69 15.50
C SER A 82 2.66 9.90 16.53
N THR A 83 2.75 8.97 17.50
CA THR A 83 3.89 8.90 18.44
C THR A 83 5.09 8.19 17.78
N PRO A 84 6.33 8.42 18.26
CA PRO A 84 7.50 7.70 17.75
C PRO A 84 7.38 6.18 17.83
N LYS A 85 6.84 5.64 18.94
CA LYS A 85 6.57 4.20 19.10
C LYS A 85 5.56 3.70 18.06
N GLY A 86 4.48 4.46 17.82
CA GLY A 86 3.49 4.13 16.79
C GLY A 86 4.09 4.10 15.39
N ARG A 87 4.92 5.08 15.04
CA ARG A 87 5.63 5.12 13.75
C ARG A 87 6.56 3.91 13.58
N ARG A 88 7.30 3.54 14.63
CA ARG A 88 8.16 2.34 14.60
C ARG A 88 7.37 1.06 14.35
N ALA A 89 6.22 0.90 15.04
CA ALA A 89 5.34 -0.24 14.82
C ALA A 89 4.84 -0.28 13.36
N ILE A 90 4.41 0.86 12.81
CA ILE A 90 3.98 0.95 11.40
C ILE A 90 5.11 0.50 10.46
N TRP A 91 6.33 0.99 10.65
CA TRP A 91 7.47 0.60 9.80
C TRP A 91 7.82 -0.89 9.91
N ILE A 92 7.66 -1.50 11.09
CA ILE A 92 7.83 -2.94 11.26
C ILE A 92 6.79 -3.70 10.43
N VAL A 93 5.51 -3.32 10.54
CA VAL A 93 4.44 -3.98 9.78
C VAL A 93 4.62 -3.76 8.27
N VAL A 94 4.96 -2.55 7.84
CA VAL A 94 5.29 -2.25 6.42
C VAL A 94 6.43 -3.13 5.92
N GLY A 95 7.53 -3.23 6.68
CA GLY A 95 8.66 -4.07 6.31
C GLY A 95 8.29 -5.55 6.20
N LEU A 96 7.54 -6.06 7.17
CA LEU A 96 7.03 -7.45 7.15
C LEU A 96 6.10 -7.70 5.96
N SER A 97 5.21 -6.76 5.63
CA SER A 97 4.32 -6.88 4.47
C SER A 97 5.08 -6.85 3.14
N ILE A 98 6.10 -6.00 3.01
CA ILE A 98 6.96 -5.97 1.81
C ILE A 98 7.72 -7.31 1.69
N LEU A 99 8.31 -7.81 2.77
CA LEU A 99 9.00 -9.10 2.77
C LEU A 99 8.05 -10.25 2.40
N GLY A 100 6.83 -10.25 2.94
CA GLY A 100 5.79 -11.21 2.58
C GLY A 100 5.42 -11.13 1.09
N THR A 101 5.28 -9.92 0.55
CA THR A 101 4.99 -9.70 -0.88
C THR A 101 6.12 -10.22 -1.77
N ILE A 102 7.37 -9.90 -1.43
CA ILE A 102 8.56 -10.40 -2.14
C ILE A 102 8.61 -11.93 -2.11
N LEU A 103 8.32 -12.53 -0.95
CA LEU A 103 8.28 -13.98 -0.80
C LEU A 103 7.20 -14.58 -1.71
N VAL A 104 6.03 -13.92 -1.83
CA VAL A 104 4.95 -14.30 -2.76
C VAL A 104 5.35 -14.15 -4.23
N GLU A 105 6.25 -13.22 -4.55
CA GLU A 105 6.74 -13.02 -5.92
C GLU A 105 7.81 -14.03 -6.36
N LEU A 106 8.48 -14.73 -5.43
CA LEU A 106 9.56 -15.66 -5.77
C LEU A 106 9.13 -16.77 -6.77
N PRO A 107 7.97 -17.43 -6.64
CA PRO A 107 7.54 -18.42 -7.64
C PRO A 107 7.33 -17.81 -9.02
N PHE A 108 6.94 -16.54 -9.12
CA PHE A 108 6.86 -15.83 -10.39
C PHE A 108 8.26 -15.58 -10.93
N LEU A 109 9.22 -15.17 -10.10
CA LEU A 109 10.61 -14.98 -10.51
C LEU A 109 11.22 -16.28 -11.08
N PHE A 110 10.98 -17.40 -10.42
CA PHE A 110 11.52 -18.71 -10.80
C PHE A 110 10.69 -19.48 -11.84
N HIS A 111 9.67 -18.85 -12.44
CA HIS A 111 8.79 -19.48 -13.43
C HIS A 111 8.06 -20.74 -12.90
N LEU A 112 7.82 -20.78 -11.59
CA LEU A 112 7.10 -21.86 -10.90
C LEU A 112 5.59 -21.58 -10.81
N ALA A 113 5.18 -20.33 -11.05
CA ALA A 113 3.77 -19.95 -11.13
C ALA A 113 3.20 -20.27 -12.52
N GLY A 114 2.06 -20.97 -12.58
CA GLY A 114 1.35 -21.32 -13.82
C GLY A 114 0.65 -20.14 -14.52
N THR A 115 1.23 -18.93 -14.47
CA THR A 115 0.70 -17.71 -15.10
C THR A 115 1.32 -17.46 -16.47
N SER A 116 0.66 -16.64 -17.30
CA SER A 116 1.23 -16.24 -18.59
C SER A 116 2.49 -15.37 -18.41
N GLU A 117 3.36 -15.36 -19.42
CA GLU A 117 4.57 -14.53 -19.49
C GLU A 117 4.29 -13.04 -19.20
N TRP A 118 3.21 -12.51 -19.79
CA TRP A 118 2.80 -11.13 -19.60
C TRP A 118 2.33 -10.84 -18.17
N GLN A 119 1.54 -11.73 -17.58
CA GLN A 119 1.11 -11.59 -16.18
C GLN A 119 2.31 -11.64 -15.24
N ARG A 120 3.26 -12.55 -15.49
CA ARG A 120 4.48 -12.66 -14.70
C ARG A 120 5.31 -11.37 -14.75
N LEU A 121 5.52 -10.83 -15.95
CA LEU A 121 6.24 -9.56 -16.12
C LEU A 121 5.53 -8.43 -15.36
N LEU A 122 4.20 -8.32 -15.48
CA LEU A 122 3.42 -7.30 -14.78
C LEU A 122 3.49 -7.45 -13.26
N VAL A 123 3.41 -8.67 -12.73
CA VAL A 123 3.55 -8.94 -11.29
C VAL A 123 4.93 -8.47 -10.80
N LEU A 124 6.00 -8.89 -11.47
CA LEU A 124 7.37 -8.53 -11.06
C LEU A 124 7.63 -7.02 -11.21
N CYS A 125 7.18 -6.41 -12.30
CA CYS A 125 7.37 -4.99 -12.54
C CYS A 125 6.57 -4.13 -11.57
N LEU A 126 5.31 -4.46 -11.28
CA LEU A 126 4.48 -3.68 -10.36
C LEU A 126 4.86 -3.94 -8.91
N GLY A 127 5.08 -5.20 -8.54
CA GLY A 127 5.49 -5.62 -7.21
C GLY A 127 6.80 -4.97 -6.76
N PHE A 128 7.91 -5.39 -7.37
CA PHE A 128 9.23 -4.81 -7.08
C PHE A 128 9.31 -3.33 -7.49
N GLY A 129 8.74 -2.93 -8.63
CA GLY A 129 8.88 -1.57 -9.13
C GLY A 129 8.25 -0.53 -8.21
N ILE A 130 7.04 -0.79 -7.67
CA ILE A 130 6.40 0.11 -6.70
C ILE A 130 7.25 0.21 -5.42
N VAL A 131 7.74 -0.92 -4.91
CA VAL A 131 8.57 -0.93 -3.69
C VAL A 131 9.87 -0.17 -3.90
N LEU A 132 10.61 -0.47 -4.97
CA LEU A 132 11.91 0.13 -5.26
C LEU A 132 11.79 1.63 -5.57
N ALA A 133 10.83 2.03 -6.42
CA ALA A 133 10.62 3.43 -6.77
C ALA A 133 10.22 4.26 -5.55
N SER A 134 9.26 3.79 -4.76
CA SER A 134 8.84 4.49 -3.53
C SER A 134 9.96 4.56 -2.49
N ALA A 135 10.73 3.48 -2.31
CA ALA A 135 11.85 3.47 -1.38
C ALA A 135 12.95 4.45 -1.81
N ALA A 136 13.32 4.46 -3.10
CA ALA A 136 14.30 5.38 -3.65
C ALA A 136 13.85 6.83 -3.50
N LEU A 137 12.61 7.16 -3.90
CA LEU A 137 12.06 8.50 -3.78
C LEU A 137 11.97 8.97 -2.32
N LEU A 138 11.53 8.09 -1.42
CA LEU A 138 11.46 8.39 0.01
C LEU A 138 12.85 8.61 0.60
N PHE A 139 13.84 7.79 0.21
CA PHE A 139 15.23 7.96 0.65
C PHE A 139 15.81 9.29 0.18
N LEU A 140 15.66 9.60 -1.11
CA LEU A 140 16.13 10.86 -1.71
C LEU A 140 15.46 12.09 -1.11
N ARG A 141 14.20 11.99 -0.69
CA ARG A 141 13.40 13.11 -0.17
C ARG A 141 13.09 13.02 1.33
N ARG A 142 13.80 12.17 2.08
CA ARG A 142 13.53 11.90 3.51
C ARG A 142 13.54 13.14 4.40
N HIS A 143 14.31 14.16 4.03
CA HIS A 143 14.39 15.42 4.79
C HIS A 143 13.22 16.39 4.50
N ALA A 144 12.55 16.24 3.35
CA ALA A 144 11.43 17.10 2.93
C ALA A 144 10.05 16.48 3.23
N VAL A 145 10.01 15.18 3.57
CA VAL A 145 8.78 14.44 3.84
C VAL A 145 8.54 14.39 5.36
N PRO A 146 7.39 14.92 5.85
CA PRO A 146 7.02 14.80 7.25
C PRO A 146 6.92 13.33 7.70
N PRO A 147 7.29 12.99 8.94
CA PRO A 147 7.24 11.62 9.44
C PRO A 147 5.91 10.88 9.24
N THR A 148 4.76 11.55 9.40
CA THR A 148 3.45 10.92 9.15
C THR A 148 3.25 10.60 7.68
N ASN A 149 3.65 11.50 6.77
CA ASN A 149 3.59 11.26 5.33
C ASN A 149 4.53 10.13 4.92
N ALA A 150 5.70 10.01 5.54
CA ALA A 150 6.60 8.89 5.30
C ALA A 150 5.96 7.54 5.70
N CYS A 151 5.21 7.50 6.80
CA CYS A 151 4.46 6.30 7.20
C CYS A 151 3.35 5.97 6.20
N LEU A 152 2.61 6.99 5.72
CA LEU A 152 1.59 6.82 4.68
C LEU A 152 2.21 6.32 3.37
N VAL A 153 3.37 6.84 2.97
CA VAL A 153 4.11 6.34 1.81
C VAL A 153 4.45 4.87 1.99
N GLY A 154 4.98 4.46 3.14
CA GLY A 154 5.30 3.06 3.43
C GLY A 154 4.07 2.15 3.37
N LEU A 155 2.98 2.55 4.04
CA LEU A 155 1.71 1.81 4.05
C LEU A 155 1.11 1.67 2.66
N ASN A 156 0.98 2.79 1.92
CA ASN A 156 0.44 2.78 0.56
C ASN A 156 1.32 1.94 -0.37
N THR A 157 2.65 2.03 -0.26
CA THR A 157 3.59 1.25 -1.08
C THR A 157 3.41 -0.24 -0.85
N ALA A 158 3.43 -0.69 0.41
CA ALA A 158 3.30 -2.10 0.75
C ALA A 158 1.91 -2.66 0.39
N TYR A 159 0.85 -1.88 0.63
CA TYR A 159 -0.50 -2.26 0.21
C TYR A 159 -0.61 -2.36 -1.31
N LEU A 160 -0.12 -1.36 -2.04
CA LEU A 160 -0.19 -1.31 -3.50
C LEU A 160 0.58 -2.45 -4.15
N ALA A 161 1.80 -2.76 -3.69
CA ALA A 161 2.58 -3.87 -4.24
C ALA A 161 1.83 -5.20 -4.15
N ASN A 162 1.21 -5.49 -3.00
CA ASN A 162 0.42 -6.71 -2.84
C ASN A 162 -0.91 -6.66 -3.61
N ALA A 163 -1.59 -5.51 -3.60
CA ALA A 163 -2.87 -5.36 -4.28
C ALA A 163 -2.72 -5.49 -5.80
N THR A 164 -1.68 -4.91 -6.40
CA THR A 164 -1.42 -5.04 -7.84
C THR A 164 -1.07 -6.48 -8.22
N LEU A 165 -0.30 -7.19 -7.40
CA LEU A 165 -0.06 -8.63 -7.57
C LEU A 165 -1.40 -9.39 -7.66
N CYS A 166 -2.29 -9.20 -6.69
CA CYS A 166 -3.59 -9.86 -6.67
C CYS A 166 -4.45 -9.46 -7.88
N LEU A 167 -4.47 -8.18 -8.25
CA LEU A 167 -5.24 -7.69 -9.38
C LEU A 167 -4.78 -8.29 -10.71
N VAL A 168 -3.46 -8.41 -10.91
CA VAL A 168 -2.87 -9.00 -12.12
C VAL A 168 -3.09 -10.50 -12.16
N VAL A 169 -2.75 -11.22 -11.08
CA VAL A 169 -2.86 -12.69 -11.01
C VAL A 169 -4.31 -13.14 -11.20
N TYR A 170 -5.26 -12.46 -10.57
CA TYR A 170 -6.68 -12.81 -10.63
C TYR A 170 -7.46 -12.04 -11.68
N SER A 171 -6.79 -11.33 -12.59
CA SER A 171 -7.44 -10.59 -13.69
C SER A 171 -8.34 -11.50 -14.54
N GLY A 172 -7.85 -12.70 -14.87
CA GLY A 172 -8.55 -13.72 -15.66
C GLY A 172 -9.40 -14.71 -14.85
N ALA A 173 -9.54 -14.53 -13.53
CA ALA A 173 -10.33 -15.46 -12.73
C ALA A 173 -11.81 -15.46 -13.19
N SER A 174 -12.35 -16.64 -13.49
CA SER A 174 -13.76 -16.82 -13.81
C SER A 174 -14.61 -16.71 -12.55
N GLY A 175 -15.81 -16.12 -12.68
CA GLY A 175 -16.70 -15.89 -11.56
C GLY A 175 -17.76 -14.85 -11.86
N ASN A 176 -18.84 -14.85 -11.07
CA ASN A 176 -19.84 -13.78 -11.15
C ASN A 176 -19.31 -12.51 -10.45
N ILE A 177 -20.00 -11.39 -10.63
CA ILE A 177 -19.62 -10.09 -10.02
C ILE A 177 -19.50 -10.20 -8.48
N ARG A 178 -20.32 -11.04 -7.85
CA ARG A 178 -20.32 -11.22 -6.40
C ARG A 178 -19.02 -11.87 -5.91
N SER A 179 -18.56 -12.93 -6.56
CA SER A 179 -17.34 -13.67 -6.20
C SER A 179 -16.04 -12.92 -6.54
N ARG A 180 -16.16 -11.78 -7.24
CA ARG A 180 -15.04 -10.88 -7.61
C ARG A 180 -15.23 -9.45 -7.09
N SER A 181 -16.16 -9.23 -6.18
CA SER A 181 -16.50 -7.89 -5.68
C SER A 181 -15.29 -7.18 -5.05
N GLY A 182 -14.44 -7.91 -4.30
CA GLY A 182 -13.21 -7.39 -3.73
C GLY A 182 -12.17 -6.99 -4.79
N TRP A 183 -12.11 -7.72 -5.90
CA TRP A 183 -11.24 -7.39 -7.04
C TRP A 183 -11.68 -6.08 -7.71
N LEU A 184 -13.00 -5.90 -7.92
CA LEU A 184 -13.56 -4.68 -8.50
C LEU A 184 -13.33 -3.46 -7.60
N VAL A 185 -13.58 -3.59 -6.30
CA VAL A 185 -13.31 -2.51 -5.34
C VAL A 185 -11.80 -2.23 -5.28
N GLY A 186 -10.95 -3.26 -5.31
CA GLY A 186 -9.50 -3.13 -5.37
C GLY A 186 -9.03 -2.31 -6.58
N MET A 187 -9.58 -2.55 -7.78
CA MET A 187 -9.29 -1.75 -8.97
C MET A 187 -9.59 -0.27 -8.76
N ILE A 188 -10.68 0.05 -8.06
CA ILE A 188 -11.06 1.45 -7.78
C ILE A 188 -10.13 2.06 -6.72
N VAL A 189 -9.74 1.30 -5.69
CA VAL A 189 -8.90 1.78 -4.57
C VAL A 189 -7.45 2.04 -4.98
N VAL A 190 -6.90 1.25 -5.90
CA VAL A 190 -5.49 1.38 -6.31
C VAL A 190 -5.17 2.75 -6.91
N TRP A 191 -6.05 3.30 -7.75
CA TRP A 191 -5.77 4.57 -8.44
C TRP A 191 -5.63 5.76 -7.49
N PRO A 192 -6.56 6.03 -6.55
CA PRO A 192 -6.40 7.08 -5.57
C PRO A 192 -5.15 6.93 -4.70
N LEU A 193 -4.77 5.69 -4.33
CA LEU A 193 -3.55 5.45 -3.54
C LEU A 193 -2.27 5.78 -4.33
N VAL A 194 -2.24 5.44 -5.62
CA VAL A 194 -1.14 5.83 -6.53
C VAL A 194 -1.07 7.35 -6.68
N LEU A 195 -2.21 8.00 -6.93
CA LEU A 195 -2.28 9.46 -7.05
C LEU A 195 -1.81 10.15 -5.77
N GLU A 196 -2.14 9.60 -4.61
CA GLU A 196 -1.68 10.12 -3.34
C GLU A 196 -0.16 9.98 -3.16
N LEU A 197 0.43 8.83 -3.50
CA LEU A 197 1.88 8.66 -3.46
C LEU A 197 2.58 9.69 -4.34
N ILE A 198 2.12 9.84 -5.58
CA ILE A 198 2.63 10.82 -6.54
C ILE A 198 2.52 12.24 -5.95
N TRP A 199 1.37 12.57 -5.36
CA TRP A 199 1.13 13.87 -4.77
C TRP A 199 2.07 14.18 -3.60
N ILE A 200 2.28 13.23 -2.68
CA ILE A 200 3.22 13.38 -1.56
C ILE A 200 4.64 13.67 -2.08
N PHE A 201 5.08 12.92 -3.10
CA PHE A 201 6.40 13.14 -3.68
C PHE A 201 6.49 14.49 -4.40
N ILE A 202 5.51 14.87 -5.23
CA ILE A 202 5.48 16.19 -5.89
C ILE A 202 5.60 17.32 -4.86
N GLN A 203 4.88 17.24 -3.74
CA GLN A 203 5.01 18.24 -2.67
C GLN A 203 6.41 18.26 -2.06
N ALA A 204 7.03 17.09 -1.86
CA ALA A 204 8.39 17.00 -1.37
C ALA A 204 9.42 17.61 -2.34
N PHE A 205 9.21 17.47 -3.65
CA PHE A 205 10.03 18.12 -4.68
C PHE A 205 9.86 19.65 -4.70
N ARG A 206 8.63 20.16 -4.52
CA ARG A 206 8.35 21.60 -4.52
C ARG A 206 8.91 22.36 -3.32
N LYS A 207 9.22 21.68 -2.21
CA LYS A 207 9.70 22.31 -0.96
C LYS A 207 11.21 22.58 -0.92
N GLN A 208 11.97 22.36 -2.01
CA GLN A 208 13.36 22.78 -2.03
C GLN A 208 13.47 24.31 -2.17
N PRO A 209 14.23 25.01 -1.30
CA PRO A 209 14.68 26.36 -1.62
C PRO A 209 15.58 26.29 -2.87
N PRO A 210 15.57 27.31 -3.75
CA PRO A 210 16.51 27.39 -4.85
C PRO A 210 17.94 27.28 -4.31
N LEU A 211 18.81 26.54 -5.01
CA LEU A 211 20.24 26.58 -4.78
C LEU A 211 20.64 28.06 -4.79
N ASN A 212 21.08 28.58 -3.64
CA ASN A 212 21.54 29.94 -3.53
C ASN A 212 22.84 30.02 -4.34
N ASN A 213 22.74 30.51 -5.58
CA ASN A 213 23.88 30.96 -6.35
C ASN A 213 24.42 32.22 -5.66
N SER A 214 25.21 32.06 -4.61
CA SER A 214 26.08 33.14 -4.16
C SER A 214 27.34 33.08 -5.03
N PRO A 215 27.61 34.08 -5.88
CA PRO A 215 28.94 34.24 -6.44
C PRO A 215 29.90 34.50 -5.27
N ALA A 216 30.95 33.68 -5.19
CA ALA A 216 32.09 33.99 -4.35
C ALA A 216 32.67 35.33 -4.82
N LEU A 217 32.63 36.32 -3.93
CA LEU A 217 33.48 37.50 -3.99
C LEU A 217 34.78 37.20 -3.23
#